data_AF-A0A3A0USG5-F1
#
_entry.id   AF-A0A3A0USG5-F1
#
_cell.length_a   1.000
_cell.length_b   1.000
_cell.length_c   1.000
_cell.angle_alpha   90.00
_cell.angle_beta   90.00
_cell.angle_gamma   90.00
#
_symmetry.space_group_name_H-M   'P 1'
#
loop_
_entity.id
_entity.type
_entity.pdbx_description
1 polymer ?
#
loop_
_entity_poly.entity_id
_entity_poly.type
_entity_poly.pdbx_seq_one_letter_code
_entity_poly.pdbx_strand_id
1 'polypeptide(L)'
;QQESSMIDIYDQIIAKTGEQTASMVDFEVKKGAVSKEALIEQYGQPIEKPFESAQGFDYRYHIGDNIVQYIVEDGYVKDVQINAENE
;
A
#
# COMPACT_ATOMS: atom_id res chain seq x y z
N GLN A 1 -29.42 -12.23 -2.25
CA GLN A 1 -29.04 -10.94 -1.65
C GLN A 1 -27.53 -10.94 -1.61
N GLN A 2 -26.90 -10.12 -2.47
CA GLN A 2 -25.45 -10.06 -2.59
C GLN A 2 -25.04 -8.86 -1.73
N GLU A 3 -24.47 -9.13 -0.56
CA GLU A 3 -23.94 -8.09 0.32
C GLU A 3 -22.74 -7.46 -0.40
N SER A 4 -22.98 -6.32 -1.04
CA SER A 4 -21.92 -5.43 -1.47
C SER A 4 -21.30 -4.86 -0.19
N SER A 5 -20.20 -5.45 0.26
CA SER A 5 -19.33 -4.82 1.25
C SER A 5 -18.88 -3.50 0.65
N MET A 6 -19.52 -2.39 1.05
CA MET A 6 -19.01 -1.06 0.77
C MET A 6 -17.66 -0.97 1.48
N ILE A 7 -16.59 -0.99 0.68
CA ILE A 7 -15.26 -0.59 1.13
C ILE A 7 -15.39 0.91 1.37
N ASP A 8 -15.31 1.33 2.63
CA ASP A 8 -15.22 2.75 2.98
C ASP A 8 -13.92 3.30 2.38
N ILE A 9 -14.05 3.95 1.21
CA ILE A 9 -12.92 4.60 0.53
C ILE A 9 -12.63 5.91 1.26
N TYR A 10 -11.53 5.92 2.02
CA TYR A 10 -10.91 7.13 2.53
C TYR A 10 -9.87 7.64 1.50
N ASP A 11 -9.81 8.97 1.34
CA ASP A 11 -9.10 9.77 0.34
C ASP A 11 -8.05 9.01 -0.52
N GLN A 12 -8.50 8.49 -1.67
CA GLN A 12 -7.60 7.95 -2.69
C GLN A 12 -7.10 9.07 -3.60
N ILE A 13 -5.79 9.22 -3.71
CA ILE A 13 -5.16 10.10 -4.70
C ILE A 13 -4.70 9.24 -5.87
N ILE A 14 -5.29 9.47 -7.04
CA ILE A 14 -4.90 8.81 -8.29
C ILE A 14 -4.07 9.81 -9.10
N ALA A 15 -2.77 9.57 -9.21
CA ALA A 15 -1.88 10.42 -9.99
C ALA A 15 -1.69 9.84 -11.40
N LYS A 16 -1.95 10.68 -12.42
CA LYS A 16 -1.75 10.35 -13.84
C LYS A 16 -0.46 10.99 -14.34
N THR A 17 0.56 10.19 -14.63
CA THR A 17 1.83 10.67 -15.21
C THR A 17 2.00 10.12 -16.62
N GLY A 18 1.22 10.61 -17.59
CA GLY A 18 1.36 10.23 -19.01
C GLY A 18 0.06 9.75 -19.69
N GLU A 19 0.10 9.61 -21.02
CA GLU A 19 -1.07 9.28 -21.85
C GLU A 19 -1.70 7.92 -21.44
N GLN A 20 -2.87 8.02 -20.80
CA GLN A 20 -3.87 6.96 -20.62
C GLN A 20 -3.60 5.79 -19.64
N THR A 21 -2.64 5.89 -18.72
CA THR A 21 -2.52 4.96 -17.56
C THR A 21 -2.39 5.72 -16.24
N ALA A 22 -3.02 5.22 -15.16
CA ALA A 22 -2.74 5.70 -13.81
C ALA A 22 -1.47 5.00 -13.34
N SER A 23 -0.39 5.77 -13.12
CA SER A 23 0.92 5.20 -12.79
C SER A 23 1.08 4.93 -11.30
N MET A 24 0.26 5.58 -10.47
CA MET A 24 0.33 5.51 -9.02
C MET A 24 -1.04 5.71 -8.39
N VAL A 25 -1.37 4.85 -7.43
CA VAL A 25 -2.52 5.00 -6.53
C VAL A 25 -1.99 5.09 -5.10
N ASP A 26 -2.44 6.09 -4.37
CA ASP A 26 -2.06 6.34 -2.98
C ASP A 26 -3.33 6.45 -2.11
N PHE A 27 -3.30 5.86 -0.92
CA PHE A 27 -4.39 5.95 0.05
C PHE A 27 -3.94 5.73 1.49
N GLU A 28 -4.56 6.50 2.39
CA GLU A 28 -4.37 6.34 3.83
C GLU A 28 -5.13 5.12 4.37
N VAL A 29 -4.51 4.45 5.34
CA VAL A 29 -5.09 3.33 6.07
C VAL A 29 -5.44 3.80 7.48
N LYS A 30 -6.66 3.49 7.90
CA LYS A 30 -7.12 3.78 9.27
C LYS A 30 -6.14 3.21 10.29
N LYS A 31 -5.68 4.06 11.22
CA LYS A 31 -4.76 3.65 12.30
C LYS A 31 -5.29 2.40 13.01
N GLY A 32 -4.43 1.39 13.13
CA GLY A 32 -4.75 0.14 13.79
C GLY A 32 -5.45 -0.92 12.92
N ALA A 33 -5.82 -0.61 11.68
CA ALA A 33 -6.54 -1.55 10.82
C ALA A 33 -5.68 -2.73 10.35
N VAL A 34 -4.41 -2.48 10.03
CA VAL A 34 -3.45 -3.51 9.60
C VAL A 34 -2.16 -3.35 10.40
N SER A 35 -1.76 -4.39 11.14
CA SER A 35 -0.46 -4.42 11.82
C SER A 35 0.64 -4.84 10.85
N LYS A 36 1.87 -4.43 11.15
CA LYS A 36 3.08 -4.90 10.46
C LYS A 36 3.21 -6.42 10.52
N GLU A 37 2.84 -7.05 11.64
CA GLU A 37 2.86 -8.50 11.79
C GLU A 37 1.88 -9.18 10.83
N ALA A 38 0.65 -8.66 10.71
CA ALA A 38 -0.34 -9.21 9.78
C ALA A 38 0.10 -9.03 8.31
N LEU A 39 0.76 -7.91 8.00
CA LEU A 39 1.35 -7.67 6.67
C LEU A 39 2.42 -8.73 6.33
N ILE A 40 3.34 -9.02 7.26
CA ILE A 40 4.39 -10.02 7.09
C ILE A 40 3.83 -11.44 7.05
N GLU A 41 2.79 -11.74 7.83
CA GLU A 41 2.13 -13.06 7.81
C GLU A 41 1.46 -13.33 6.46
N GLN A 42 0.79 -12.32 5.90
CA GLN A 42 0.05 -12.45 4.64
C GLN A 42 0.96 -12.50 3.41
N TYR A 43 2.00 -11.65 3.35
CA TYR A 43 2.83 -11.48 2.14
C TYR A 43 4.27 -11.96 2.29
N GLY A 44 4.66 -12.42 3.49
CA GLY A 44 6.01 -12.89 3.76
C GLY A 44 7.00 -11.75 4.00
N GLN A 45 8.26 -11.98 3.61
CA GLN A 45 9.30 -10.97 3.74
C GLN A 45 9.22 -9.95 2.59
N PRO A 46 9.47 -8.65 2.86
CA PRO A 46 9.53 -7.63 1.82
C PRO A 46 10.66 -7.92 0.83
N ILE A 47 10.54 -7.34 -0.38
CA ILE A 47 11.51 -7.49 -1.49
C ILE A 47 12.92 -7.12 -1.05
N GLU A 48 13.02 -6.12 -0.19
CA GLU A 48 14.26 -5.64 0.39
C GLU A 48 14.08 -5.36 1.88
N LYS A 49 15.21 -5.14 2.56
CA LYS A 49 15.18 -4.76 3.96
C LYS A 49 14.43 -3.42 4.12
N PRO A 50 13.41 -3.36 4.99
CA PRO A 50 12.71 -2.12 5.29
C PRO A 50 13.67 -1.02 5.73
N PHE A 51 13.43 0.21 5.29
CA PHE A 51 14.20 1.38 5.68
C PHE A 51 13.30 2.45 6.30
N GLU A 52 13.89 3.26 7.19
CA GLU A 52 13.17 4.35 7.84
C GLU A 52 13.17 5.59 6.94
N SER A 53 11.99 6.15 6.72
CA SER A 53 11.77 7.41 6.01
C SER A 53 11.18 8.47 6.93
N ALA A 54 11.01 9.70 6.44
CA ALA A 54 10.33 10.75 7.20
C ALA A 54 8.85 10.45 7.51
N GLN A 55 8.24 9.51 6.78
CA GLN A 55 6.81 9.17 6.90
C GLN A 55 6.57 7.90 7.74
N GLY A 56 7.62 7.12 8.01
CA GLY A 56 7.56 5.82 8.67
C GLY A 56 8.53 4.82 8.04
N PHE A 57 8.43 3.56 8.46
CA PHE A 57 9.20 2.47 7.86
C PHE A 57 8.56 2.02 6.55
N ASP A 58 9.37 1.94 5.50
CA ASP A 58 8.96 1.53 4.18
C ASP A 58 9.08 0.00 4.02
N TYR A 59 7.97 -0.66 3.70
CA TYR A 59 7.92 -2.08 3.35
C TYR A 59 7.42 -2.25 1.92
N ARG A 60 8.22 -2.88 1.06
CA ARG A 60 7.89 -3.08 -0.37
C ARG A 60 7.63 -4.54 -0.68
N TYR A 61 6.54 -4.82 -1.40
CA TYR A 61 6.10 -6.16 -1.78
C TYR A 61 5.75 -6.24 -3.26
N HIS A 62 6.01 -7.39 -3.88
CA HIS A 62 5.43 -7.73 -5.18
C HIS A 62 4.03 -8.29 -4.94
N ILE A 63 3.01 -7.61 -5.46
CA ILE A 63 1.62 -8.05 -5.40
C ILE A 63 1.07 -8.04 -6.83
N GLY A 64 0.98 -9.24 -7.41
CA GLY A 64 0.78 -9.38 -8.86
C GLY A 64 1.96 -8.74 -9.60
N ASP A 65 1.66 -7.95 -10.62
CA ASP A 65 2.65 -7.25 -11.46
C ASP A 65 3.00 -5.84 -10.93
N ASN A 66 2.66 -5.55 -9.67
CA ASN A 66 2.87 -4.22 -9.08
C ASN A 66 3.84 -4.31 -7.89
N ILE A 67 4.58 -3.23 -7.68
CA ILE A 67 5.26 -2.97 -6.42
C ILE A 67 4.31 -2.15 -5.54
N VAL A 68 3.97 -2.72 -4.40
CA VAL A 68 3.16 -2.05 -3.38
C VAL A 68 4.06 -1.67 -2.21
N GLN A 69 4.08 -0.38 -1.90
CA GLN A 69 4.78 0.22 -0.78
C GLN A 69 3.79 0.44 0.36
N TYR A 70 4.14 -0.05 1.55
CA TYR A 70 3.41 0.17 2.79
C TYR A 70 4.26 1.00 3.74
N ILE A 71 3.74 2.15 4.17
CA ILE A 71 4.36 2.95 5.22
C ILE A 71 3.83 2.49 6.57
N VAL A 72 4.73 2.05 7.43
CA VAL A 72 4.43 1.55 8.78
C VAL A 72 4.91 2.55 9.83
N GLU A 73 3.98 3.01 10.67
CA GLU A 73 4.24 3.90 11.81
C GLU A 73 3.61 3.28 13.07
N ASP A 74 4.31 3.31 14.21
CA ASP A 74 3.86 2.68 15.47
C ASP A 74 3.49 1.18 15.35
N GLY A 75 4.06 0.47 14.37
CA GLY A 75 3.75 -0.96 14.13
C GLY A 75 2.49 -1.22 13.31
N TYR A 76 1.84 -0.18 12.78
CA TYR A 76 0.66 -0.30 11.93
C TYR A 76 0.87 0.38 10.59
N VAL A 77 0.21 -0.13 9.55
CA VAL A 77 0.18 0.52 8.24
C VAL A 77 -0.60 1.83 8.36
N LYS A 78 -0.02 2.89 7.82
CA LYS A 78 -0.59 4.24 7.76
C LYS A 78 -0.94 4.65 6.34
N ASP A 79 -0.12 4.27 5.37
CA ASP A 79 -0.22 4.72 3.99
C ASP A 79 0.19 3.60 3.04
N VAL A 80 -0.45 3.55 1.87
CA VAL A 80 -0.21 2.53 0.85
C VAL A 80 -0.10 3.19 -0.52
N GLN A 81 1.03 2.97 -1.16
CA GLN A 81 1.28 3.39 -2.53
C GLN A 81 1.43 2.17 -3.44
N ILE A 82 0.62 2.12 -4.50
CA ILE A 82 0.68 1.11 -5.55
C ILE A 82 1.30 1.74 -6.77
N ASN A 83 2.47 1.26 -7.16
CA ASN A 83 3.15 1.66 -8.39
C ASN A 83 2.98 0.55 -9.43
N ALA A 84 2.46 0.91 -10.60
CA ALA A 84 2.51 0.01 -11.74
C ALA A 84 3.98 -0.19 -12.13
N GLU A 85 4.45 -1.44 -12.23
CA GLU A 85 5.70 -1.67 -12.93
C GLU A 85 5.46 -1.32 -14.39
N ASN A 86 6.13 -0.26 -14.87
CA ASN A 86 6.05 0.12 -16.28
C ASN A 86 6.51 -1.08 -17.13
N GLU A 87 5.66 -1.56 -18.06
CA GLU A 87 6.08 -2.39 -19.19
C GLU A 87 7.06 -1.64 -20.11
#